data_AF-A0A1N6ULW3-F1
#
_entry.id   AF-A0A1N6ULW3-F1
#
_cell.length_a   1.000
_cell.length_b   1.000
_cell.length_c   1.000
_cell.angle_alpha   90.00
_cell.angle_beta   90.00
_cell.angle_gamma   90.00
#
_symmetry.space_group_name_H-M   'P 1'
#
loop_
_entity.id
_entity.type
_entity.pdbx_description
1 polymer ?
#
loop_
_entity_poly.entity_id
_entity_poly.type
_entity_poly.pdbx_seq_one_letter_code
_entity_poly.pdbx_strand_id
1 'polypeptide(L)'
;MKRVCWLGLIAFVSACSSVPVAYLPTSGQEIDPQRCIERADCTTKVSRTLLFVFDYAAAGGQLVQRQDRLLFTPADAPPSDWPAIYIRLAEPADSRFDFNAECRSARCRYDAQQLLRVYRSYLAGEPCSLLLGAAIESCTAR
;
A
#
# COMPACT_ATOMS: atom_id res chain seq x y z
N MET A 1 -12.86 47.93 55.52
CA MET A 1 -13.53 46.61 55.42
C MET A 1 -14.12 46.45 54.03
N LYS A 2 -14.07 45.21 53.50
CA LYS A 2 -14.65 44.65 52.25
C LYS A 2 -13.70 44.54 51.04
N ARG A 3 -13.10 43.35 50.96
CA ARG A 3 -12.55 42.69 49.76
C ARG A 3 -13.71 42.26 48.86
N VAL A 4 -13.59 42.45 47.55
CA VAL A 4 -14.31 41.65 46.56
C VAL A 4 -13.31 41.24 45.49
N CYS A 5 -12.93 39.97 45.57
CA CYS A 5 -12.23 39.22 44.54
C CYS A 5 -13.33 38.61 43.67
N TRP A 6 -13.41 38.91 42.37
CA TRP A 6 -14.23 38.13 41.45
C TRP A 6 -13.41 37.80 40.20
N LEU A 7 -13.17 36.50 40.07
CA LEU A 7 -12.50 35.82 38.97
C LEU A 7 -13.38 35.88 37.72
N GLY A 8 -12.88 36.49 36.65
CA GLY A 8 -13.44 36.39 35.30
C GLY A 8 -12.79 35.23 34.55
N LEU A 9 -13.51 34.12 34.48
CA LEU A 9 -13.15 32.86 33.84
C LEU A 9 -12.92 33.03 32.33
N ILE A 10 -11.72 32.70 31.83
CA ILE A 10 -11.44 32.60 30.39
C ILE A 10 -11.93 31.24 29.91
N ALA A 11 -12.92 31.22 29.01
CA ALA A 11 -13.37 30.02 28.31
C ALA A 11 -13.23 30.24 26.80
N PHE A 12 -12.10 29.82 26.23
CA PHE A 12 -11.93 29.62 24.80
C PHE A 12 -11.58 28.15 24.57
N VAL A 13 -12.58 27.35 24.16
CA VAL A 13 -12.35 26.04 23.57
C VAL A 13 -13.22 25.95 22.33
N SER A 14 -12.65 26.31 21.18
CA SER A 14 -13.26 26.06 19.88
C SER A 14 -13.00 24.59 19.53
N ALA A 15 -13.98 23.73 19.85
CA ALA A 15 -13.95 22.32 19.48
C ALA A 15 -14.51 22.17 18.05
N CYS A 16 -13.62 22.00 17.08
CA CYS A 16 -14.00 21.58 15.73
C CYS A 16 -14.23 20.07 15.75
N SER A 17 -15.44 19.65 16.08
CA SER A 17 -15.83 18.23 16.04
C SER A 17 -16.06 17.82 14.58
N SER A 18 -15.02 17.31 13.91
CA SER A 18 -15.21 16.51 12.71
C SER A 18 -15.54 15.09 13.15
N VAL A 19 -16.80 14.69 12.97
CA VAL A 19 -17.24 13.30 13.19
C VAL A 19 -16.70 12.46 12.03
N PRO A 20 -15.94 11.38 12.27
CA PRO A 20 -15.55 10.48 11.19
C PRO A 20 -16.81 9.74 10.73
N VAL A 21 -17.20 9.97 9.47
CA VAL A 21 -18.23 9.16 8.82
C VAL A 21 -17.62 7.78 8.59
N ALA A 22 -18.05 6.80 9.39
CA ALA A 22 -17.73 5.40 9.17
C ALA A 22 -18.53 4.92 7.94
N TYR A 23 -17.87 4.88 6.78
CA TYR A 23 -18.41 4.19 5.62
C TYR A 23 -18.41 2.68 5.91
N LEU A 24 -19.59 2.12 6.18
CA LEU A 24 -19.77 0.68 6.19
C LEU A 24 -19.60 0.18 4.75
N PRO A 25 -18.65 -0.72 4.46
CA PRO A 25 -18.53 -1.28 3.13
C PRO A 25 -19.79 -2.08 2.80
N THR A 26 -20.40 -1.78 1.65
CA THR A 26 -21.52 -2.56 1.09
C THR A 26 -21.06 -4.01 0.94
N SER A 27 -21.67 -4.90 1.71
CA SER A 27 -21.37 -6.32 1.69
C SER A 27 -21.74 -6.94 0.34
N GLY A 28 -20.77 -7.60 -0.30
CA GLY A 28 -21.05 -8.62 -1.32
C GLY A 28 -20.40 -8.45 -2.70
N GLN A 29 -19.73 -7.34 -3.00
CA GLN A 29 -18.96 -7.23 -4.24
C GLN A 29 -17.48 -7.47 -3.95
N GLU A 30 -16.88 -8.47 -4.60
CA GLU A 30 -15.42 -8.65 -4.61
C GLU A 30 -14.81 -7.42 -5.29
N ILE A 31 -14.38 -6.46 -4.48
CA ILE A 31 -13.72 -5.25 -4.99
C ILE A 31 -12.30 -5.67 -5.35
N ASP A 32 -11.99 -5.69 -6.64
CA ASP A 32 -10.62 -5.90 -7.11
C ASP A 32 -9.66 -4.98 -6.32
N PRO A 33 -8.75 -5.52 -5.47
CA PRO A 33 -7.83 -4.74 -4.67
C PRO A 33 -6.97 -3.80 -5.49
N GLN A 34 -6.76 -4.10 -6.79
CA GLN A 34 -6.02 -3.23 -7.69
C GLN A 34 -6.82 -2.01 -8.15
N ARG A 35 -8.14 -1.92 -7.94
CA ARG A 35 -8.93 -0.73 -8.25
C ARG A 35 -9.08 0.18 -7.05
N CYS A 36 -9.15 1.47 -7.31
CA CYS A 36 -9.54 2.48 -6.34
C CYS A 36 -10.55 3.44 -6.97
N ILE A 37 -11.55 3.84 -6.21
CA ILE A 37 -12.64 4.71 -6.70
C ILE A 37 -12.39 6.15 -6.22
N GLU A 38 -12.23 6.32 -4.91
CA GLU A 38 -12.04 7.63 -4.30
C GLU A 38 -10.56 7.99 -4.17
N ARG A 39 -10.27 9.30 -4.18
CA ARG A 39 -8.90 9.83 -4.02
C ARG A 39 -8.22 9.38 -2.73
N ALA A 40 -8.97 9.30 -1.63
CA ALA A 40 -8.43 8.86 -0.35
C ALA A 40 -7.99 7.38 -0.39
N ASP A 41 -8.78 6.52 -1.04
CA ASP A 41 -8.44 5.11 -1.23
C ASP A 41 -7.21 4.96 -2.16
N CYS A 42 -7.20 5.64 -3.30
CA CYS A 42 -6.04 5.63 -4.21
C CYS A 42 -4.76 6.08 -3.49
N THR A 43 -4.84 7.14 -2.68
CA THR A 43 -3.69 7.63 -1.90
C THR A 43 -3.22 6.59 -0.86
N THR A 44 -4.16 5.96 -0.16
CA THR A 44 -3.86 4.89 0.82
C THR A 44 -3.18 3.70 0.15
N LYS A 45 -3.66 3.30 -1.03
CA LYS A 45 -3.08 2.20 -1.83
C LYS A 45 -1.72 2.54 -2.44
N VAL A 46 -1.43 3.82 -2.72
CA VAL A 46 -0.06 4.26 -3.04
C VAL A 46 0.86 4.02 -1.86
N SER A 47 0.48 4.45 -0.64
CA SER A 47 1.30 4.20 0.56
C SER A 47 1.54 2.70 0.81
N ARG A 48 0.51 1.87 0.63
CA ARG A 48 0.62 0.40 0.72
C ARG A 48 1.52 -0.20 -0.36
N THR A 49 1.50 0.35 -1.58
CA THR A 49 2.42 -0.03 -2.65
C THR A 49 3.87 0.28 -2.29
N LEU A 50 4.13 1.42 -1.65
CA LEU A 50 5.48 1.76 -1.19
C LEU A 50 5.96 0.79 -0.09
N LEU A 51 5.09 0.40 0.84
CA LEU A 51 5.42 -0.64 1.83
C LEU A 51 5.78 -1.97 1.18
N PHE A 52 4.98 -2.43 0.20
CA PHE A 52 5.30 -3.63 -0.57
C PHE A 52 6.69 -3.54 -1.22
N VAL A 53 7.03 -2.40 -1.82
CA VAL A 53 8.33 -2.18 -2.46
C VAL A 53 9.49 -2.25 -1.44
N PHE A 54 9.31 -1.69 -0.25
CA PHE A 54 10.33 -1.78 0.81
C PHE A 54 10.50 -3.21 1.30
N ASP A 55 9.41 -3.94 1.53
CA ASP A 55 9.48 -5.33 1.99
C ASP A 55 10.03 -6.26 0.91
N TYR A 56 9.71 -6.00 -0.36
CA TYR A 56 10.30 -6.70 -1.51
C TYR A 56 11.83 -6.52 -1.54
N ALA A 57 12.33 -5.29 -1.38
CA ALA A 57 13.76 -5.04 -1.33
C ALA A 57 14.42 -5.68 -0.09
N ALA A 58 13.78 -5.58 1.07
CA ALA A 58 14.26 -6.19 2.31
C ALA A 58 14.33 -7.72 2.24
N ALA A 59 13.45 -8.36 1.47
CA ALA A 59 13.43 -9.81 1.27
C ALA A 59 14.50 -10.31 0.26
N GLY A 60 15.21 -9.39 -0.40
CA GLY A 60 16.26 -9.71 -1.38
C GLY A 60 15.92 -9.32 -2.83
N GLY A 61 14.75 -8.70 -3.05
CA GLY A 61 14.41 -8.05 -4.30
C GLY A 61 15.31 -6.86 -4.62
N GLN A 62 15.31 -6.43 -5.88
CA GLN A 62 16.12 -5.28 -6.30
C GLN A 62 15.52 -3.96 -5.81
N LEU A 63 16.36 -2.98 -5.50
CA LEU A 63 15.86 -1.62 -5.24
C LEU A 63 15.23 -1.06 -6.51
N VAL A 64 13.96 -0.65 -6.42
CA VAL A 64 13.25 -0.07 -7.58
C VAL A 64 13.60 1.40 -7.75
N GLN A 65 13.57 1.86 -8.99
CA GLN A 65 13.57 3.27 -9.35
C GLN A 65 12.15 3.75 -9.59
N ARG A 66 11.97 5.08 -9.54
CA ARG A 66 10.71 5.75 -9.85
C ARG A 66 10.90 6.68 -11.04
N GLN A 67 10.00 6.57 -12.01
CA GLN A 67 9.80 7.56 -13.07
C GLN A 67 8.31 7.89 -13.13
N ASP A 68 7.95 9.12 -12.80
CA ASP A 68 6.56 9.56 -12.68
C ASP A 68 5.71 8.65 -11.78
N ARG A 69 4.80 7.89 -12.38
CA ARG A 69 3.88 6.98 -11.68
C ARG A 69 4.27 5.51 -11.88
N LEU A 70 5.45 5.26 -12.43
CA LEU A 70 6.03 3.93 -12.63
C LEU A 70 7.12 3.68 -11.60
N LEU A 71 7.03 2.55 -10.90
CA LEU A 71 8.08 1.97 -10.08
C LEU A 71 8.62 0.75 -10.82
N PHE A 72 9.92 0.62 -11.00
CA PHE A 72 10.48 -0.47 -11.79
C PHE A 72 11.87 -0.91 -11.32
N THR A 73 12.18 -2.19 -11.47
CA THR A 73 13.54 -2.70 -11.31
C THR A 73 14.42 -2.23 -12.49
N PRO A 74 15.54 -1.52 -12.24
CA PRO A 74 16.43 -1.04 -13.28
C PRO A 74 16.93 -2.16 -14.21
N ALA A 75 17.23 -1.83 -15.47
CA ALA A 75 17.71 -2.80 -16.45
C ALA A 75 19.12 -3.30 -16.14
N ASP A 76 19.94 -2.45 -15.52
CA ASP A 76 21.32 -2.70 -15.09
C ASP A 76 21.42 -3.28 -13.67
N ALA A 77 20.28 -3.54 -13.01
CA ALA A 77 20.28 -4.20 -11.71
C ALA A 77 20.91 -5.60 -11.83
N PRO A 78 21.79 -6.00 -10.88
CA PRO A 78 22.45 -7.30 -10.94
C PRO A 78 21.41 -8.43 -10.91
N PRO A 79 21.68 -9.58 -11.57
CA PRO A 79 20.77 -10.72 -11.52
C PRO A 79 20.57 -11.18 -10.06
N SER A 80 19.32 -11.48 -9.69
CA SER A 80 18.97 -12.13 -8.43
C SER A 80 17.97 -13.27 -8.64
N ASP A 81 17.75 -14.07 -7.60
CA ASP A 81 16.69 -15.08 -7.57
C ASP A 81 15.30 -14.45 -7.33
N TRP A 82 15.21 -13.11 -7.26
CA TRP A 82 13.95 -12.39 -7.18
C TRP A 82 13.53 -11.86 -8.57
N PRO A 83 12.24 -12.01 -8.96
CA PRO A 83 11.74 -11.40 -10.18
C PRO A 83 11.90 -9.87 -10.17
N ALA A 84 12.28 -9.29 -11.31
CA ALA A 84 12.21 -7.86 -11.54
C ALA A 84 10.75 -7.41 -11.58
N ILE A 85 10.40 -6.29 -10.94
CA ILE A 85 9.02 -5.82 -10.84
C ILE A 85 8.80 -4.51 -11.60
N TYR A 86 7.57 -4.32 -12.06
CA TYR A 86 7.07 -3.09 -12.66
C TYR A 86 5.69 -2.79 -12.09
N ILE A 87 5.52 -1.62 -11.49
CA ILE A 87 4.28 -1.21 -10.86
C ILE A 87 3.88 0.17 -11.37
N ARG A 88 2.72 0.26 -12.01
CA ARG A 88 2.10 1.55 -12.35
C ARG A 88 1.12 1.92 -11.26
N LEU A 89 1.35 3.04 -10.61
CA LEU A 89 0.47 3.59 -9.58
C LEU A 89 -0.85 4.07 -10.21
N ALA A 90 -1.98 3.87 -9.53
CA ALA A 90 -3.32 4.24 -10.02
C ALA A 90 -3.58 5.74 -9.97
N GLU A 91 -4.20 6.34 -11.00
CA GLU A 91 -4.54 7.77 -11.02
C GLU A 91 -5.34 8.20 -9.77
N PRO A 92 -5.36 9.50 -9.42
CA PRO A 92 -5.94 9.95 -8.16
C PRO A 92 -7.45 9.70 -7.94
N ALA A 93 -8.18 9.09 -8.89
CA ALA A 93 -9.57 8.63 -8.73
C ALA A 93 -9.95 7.67 -9.87
N ASP A 94 -10.93 6.79 -9.61
CA ASP A 94 -11.50 5.78 -10.53
C ASP A 94 -10.44 5.13 -11.45
N SER A 95 -9.48 4.46 -10.83
CA SER A 95 -8.30 3.96 -11.54
C SER A 95 -7.84 2.60 -11.01
N ARG A 96 -6.71 2.12 -11.54
CA ARG A 96 -6.14 0.81 -11.26
C ARG A 96 -4.63 0.85 -11.12
N PHE A 97 -4.10 0.03 -10.21
CA PHE A 97 -2.68 -0.28 -10.08
C PHE A 97 -2.33 -1.44 -11.00
N ASP A 98 -1.37 -1.26 -11.91
CA ASP A 98 -0.86 -2.36 -12.73
C ASP A 98 0.40 -2.94 -12.10
N PHE A 99 0.53 -4.26 -12.14
CA PHE A 99 1.67 -4.99 -11.63
C PHE A 99 2.14 -6.00 -12.66
N ASN A 100 3.46 -6.04 -12.89
CA ASN A 100 4.12 -7.04 -13.69
C ASN A 100 5.40 -7.49 -12.99
N ALA A 101 5.78 -8.75 -13.20
CA ALA A 101 7.00 -9.31 -12.68
C ALA A 101 7.64 -10.22 -13.73
N GLU A 102 8.96 -10.11 -13.89
CA GLU A 102 9.73 -10.84 -14.89
C GLU A 102 10.90 -11.56 -14.21
N CYS A 103 11.05 -12.86 -14.47
CA CYS A 103 12.22 -13.58 -14.02
C CYS A 103 13.40 -13.35 -14.97
N ARG A 104 14.43 -12.64 -14.50
CA ARG A 104 15.65 -12.35 -15.28
C ARG A 104 16.83 -13.27 -14.96
N SER A 105 16.61 -14.32 -14.16
CA SER A 105 17.62 -15.33 -13.80
C SER A 105 17.18 -16.72 -14.27
N ALA A 106 18.09 -17.69 -14.23
CA ALA A 106 17.79 -19.06 -14.65
C ALA A 106 16.67 -19.71 -13.81
N ARG A 107 16.54 -19.29 -12.54
CA ARG A 107 15.49 -19.73 -11.61
C ARG A 107 15.16 -18.60 -10.64
N CYS A 108 13.92 -18.13 -10.66
CA CYS A 108 13.41 -17.24 -9.63
C CYS A 108 12.75 -18.04 -8.51
N ARG A 109 12.85 -17.49 -7.30
CA ARG A 109 12.24 -17.99 -6.07
C ARG A 109 10.72 -17.98 -6.13
N TYR A 110 10.15 -17.00 -6.82
CA TYR A 110 8.71 -16.82 -6.99
C TYR A 110 8.38 -16.55 -8.45
N ASP A 111 7.21 -17.01 -8.89
CA ASP A 111 6.64 -16.62 -10.16
C ASP A 111 5.88 -15.28 -10.07
N ALA A 112 5.50 -14.74 -11.23
CA ALA A 112 4.81 -13.46 -11.31
C ALA A 112 3.43 -13.47 -10.64
N GLN A 113 2.72 -14.60 -10.65
CA GLN A 113 1.39 -14.73 -10.05
C GLN A 113 1.45 -14.79 -8.52
N GLN A 114 2.46 -15.46 -7.96
CA GLN A 114 2.75 -15.47 -6.53
C GLN A 114 3.00 -14.05 -6.02
N LEU A 115 3.89 -13.29 -6.69
CA LEU A 115 4.15 -11.90 -6.30
C LEU A 115 2.94 -10.99 -6.51
N LEU A 116 2.15 -11.19 -7.57
CA LEU A 116 0.91 -10.46 -7.77
C LEU A 116 -0.08 -10.70 -6.63
N ARG A 117 -0.24 -11.94 -6.16
CA ARG A 117 -1.11 -12.25 -5.01
C ARG A 117 -0.64 -11.53 -3.75
N VAL A 118 0.66 -11.56 -3.46
CA VAL A 118 1.21 -10.83 -2.33
C VAL A 118 0.96 -9.33 -2.50
N TYR A 119 1.25 -8.74 -3.66
CA TYR A 119 0.98 -7.32 -3.91
C TYR A 119 -0.50 -6.95 -3.69
N ARG A 120 -1.43 -7.76 -4.18
CA ARG A 120 -2.88 -7.56 -3.95
C ARG A 120 -3.24 -7.59 -2.47
N SER A 121 -2.60 -8.44 -1.66
CA SER A 121 -2.82 -8.47 -0.21
C SER A 121 -2.40 -7.16 0.48
N TYR A 122 -1.31 -6.52 0.03
CA TYR A 122 -0.92 -5.19 0.50
C TYR A 122 -1.97 -4.14 0.12
N LEU A 123 -2.46 -4.16 -1.12
CA LEU A 123 -3.50 -3.22 -1.56
C LEU A 123 -4.81 -3.38 -0.77
N ALA A 124 -5.17 -4.62 -0.43
CA ALA A 124 -6.33 -4.93 0.42
C ALA A 124 -6.14 -4.48 1.88
N GLY A 125 -4.90 -4.30 2.34
CA GLY A 125 -4.58 -3.88 3.70
C GLY A 125 -4.30 -5.03 4.67
N GLU A 126 -4.18 -6.25 4.15
CA GLU A 126 -3.89 -7.48 4.90
C GLU A 126 -2.62 -8.13 4.31
N PRO A 127 -1.44 -7.52 4.51
CA PRO A 127 -0.23 -7.89 3.77
C PRO A 127 0.29 -9.28 4.16
N CYS A 128 0.45 -10.15 3.16
CA CYS A 128 1.24 -11.38 3.27
C CYS A 128 2.73 -11.03 3.37
N SER A 129 3.45 -11.62 4.33
CA SER A 129 4.87 -11.32 4.52
C SER A 129 5.74 -11.85 3.37
N LEU A 130 6.57 -10.98 2.79
CA LEU A 130 7.62 -11.37 1.83
C LEU A 130 8.88 -11.93 2.50
N LEU A 131 9.02 -11.71 3.81
CA LEU A 131 10.19 -12.11 4.61
C LEU A 131 10.10 -13.57 5.08
N LEU A 132 8.92 -14.17 5.02
CA LEU A 132 8.63 -15.53 5.47
C LEU A 132 8.16 -16.36 4.29
N GLY A 133 8.97 -17.31 3.81
CA GLY A 133 8.65 -18.11 2.62
C GLY A 133 7.27 -18.81 2.69
N ALA A 134 6.92 -19.37 3.85
CA ALA A 134 5.63 -20.02 4.09
C ALA A 134 4.41 -19.06 4.03
N ALA A 135 4.61 -17.76 4.24
CA ALA A 135 3.55 -16.75 4.15
C ALA A 135 3.17 -16.44 2.71
N ILE A 136 4.08 -16.65 1.74
CA ILE A 136 3.79 -16.44 0.31
C ILE A 136 2.97 -17.61 -0.24
N GLU A 137 3.28 -18.85 0.17
CA GLU A 137 2.56 -20.06 -0.26
C GLU A 137 1.12 -20.08 0.24
N SER A 138 0.90 -19.64 1.48
CA SER A 138 -0.41 -19.56 2.12
C SER A 138 -1.18 -18.27 1.78
N CYS A 139 -0.59 -17.37 0.99
CA CYS A 139 -1.19 -16.07 0.68
C CYS A 139 -2.44 -16.25 -0.20
N THR A 140 -3.60 -15.96 0.39
CA THR A 140 -4.88 -15.90 -0.31
C THR A 140 -5.20 -14.42 -0.56
N ALA A 141 -4.92 -13.94 -1.76
CA ALA A 141 -5.38 -12.62 -2.17
C ALA A 141 -6.91 -12.70 -2.33
N ARG A 142 -7.65 -12.09 -1.39
CA ARG A 142 -9.09 -11.83 -1.54
C ARG A 142 -9.36 -10.68 -2.51
#